data_AF-X1GDT3-F1
#
_entry.id   AF-X1GDT3-F1
#
_cell.length_a   1.000
_cell.length_b   1.000
_cell.length_c   1.000
_cell.angle_alpha   90.00
_cell.angle_beta   90.00
_cell.angle_gamma   90.00
#
_symmetry.space_group_name_H-M   'P 1'
#
loop_
_entity.id
_entity.type
_entity.pdbx_description
1 polymer ?
#
loop_
_entity_poly.entity_id
_entity_poly.type
_entity_poly.pdbx_seq_one_letter_code
_entity_poly.pdbx_strand_id
1 'polypeptide(L)' 'MEKKERFQQLNSALAKLSEEQRELLVLSRFQGLKYEEISKINGTTVGVVKVKIHRAINKLREVYFESV' A
#
# COMPACT_ATOMS: atom_id res chain seq x y z
N MET A 1 -24.14 -6.38 -7.79
CA MET A 1 -23.13 -7.40 -7.42
C MET A 1 -21.70 -6.92 -7.62
N GLU A 2 -21.41 -6.08 -8.63
CA GLU A 2 -20.06 -5.61 -8.97
C GLU A 2 -19.23 -4.97 -7.85
N LYS A 3 -19.84 -4.22 -6.92
CA LYS A 3 -19.08 -3.57 -5.82
C LYS A 3 -18.45 -4.58 -4.85
N LYS A 4 -19.13 -5.71 -4.61
CA LYS A 4 -18.67 -6.73 -3.65
C LYS A 4 -17.48 -7.52 -4.22
N GLU A 5 -17.53 -7.83 -5.51
CA GLU A 5 -16.46 -8.54 -6.22
C GLU A 5 -15.18 -7.71 -6.31
N ARG A 6 -15.31 -6.41 -6.68
CA ARG A 6 -14.16 -5.49 -6.69
C ARG A 6 -13.53 -5.34 -5.31
N PHE A 7 -14.34 -5.30 -4.25
CA PHE A 7 -13.85 -5.22 -2.88
C PHE A 7 -13.12 -6.50 -2.45
N GLN A 8 -13.62 -7.67 -2.84
CA GLN A 8 -12.95 -8.94 -2.59
C GLN A 8 -11.63 -9.05 -3.36
N GLN A 9 -11.59 -8.65 -4.62
CA GLN A 9 -10.35 -8.58 -5.40
C GLN A 9 -9.32 -7.64 -4.77
N LEU A 10 -9.76 -6.46 -4.33
CA LEU A 10 -8.89 -5.51 -3.65
C LEU A 10 -8.34 -6.08 -2.33
N ASN A 11 -9.19 -6.72 -1.51
CA ASN A 11 -8.75 -7.34 -0.26
C ASN A 11 -7.78 -8.49 -0.50
N SER A 12 -8.03 -9.33 -1.50
CA SER A 12 -7.10 -10.40 -1.90
C SER A 12 -5.77 -9.85 -2.40
N ALA A 13 -5.80 -8.75 -3.18
CA ALA A 13 -4.58 -8.08 -3.60
C ALA A 13 -3.81 -7.50 -2.40
N LEU A 14 -4.50 -6.78 -1.50
CA LEU A 14 -3.94 -6.24 -0.25
C LEU A 14 -3.36 -7.34 0.65
N ALA A 15 -3.99 -8.52 0.69
CA ALA A 15 -3.52 -9.70 1.42
C ALA A 15 -2.18 -10.24 0.90
N LYS A 16 -1.89 -10.06 -0.40
CA LYS A 16 -0.64 -10.48 -1.05
C LYS A 16 0.53 -9.49 -0.85
N LEU A 17 0.29 -8.28 -0.34
CA LEU A 17 1.38 -7.37 0.06
C LEU A 17 1.98 -7.80 1.39
N SER A 18 3.27 -7.49 1.57
CA SER A 18 3.89 -7.62 2.88
C SER A 18 3.24 -6.68 3.90
N GLU A 19 3.35 -7.03 5.17
CA GLU A 19 2.80 -6.23 6.26
C GLU A 19 3.31 -4.79 6.22
N GLU A 20 4.61 -4.62 6.01
CA GLU A 20 5.26 -3.31 5.84
C GLU A 20 4.69 -2.51 4.65
N GLN A 21 4.47 -3.15 3.51
CA GLN A 21 3.90 -2.47 2.34
C GLN A 21 2.46 -2.03 2.59
N ARG A 22 1.67 -2.88 3.24
CA ARG A 22 0.29 -2.57 3.61
C ARG A 22 0.24 -1.42 4.61
N GLU A 23 1.08 -1.45 5.63
CA GLU A 23 1.18 -0.40 6.63
C GLU A 23 1.52 0.96 6.00
N LEU A 24 2.52 1.02 5.12
CA LEU A 24 2.87 2.25 4.41
C LEU A 24 1.74 2.80 3.54
N LEU A 25 0.96 1.92 2.91
CA LEU A 25 -0.24 2.32 2.16
C LEU A 25 -1.33 2.84 3.10
N VAL A 26 -1.54 2.20 4.26
CA VAL A 26 -2.49 2.65 5.29
C VAL A 26 -2.13 4.03 5.80
N LEU A 27 -0.87 4.22 6.23
CA LEU A 27 -0.39 5.50 6.76
C LEU A 27 -0.50 6.62 5.71
N SER A 28 -0.11 6.35 4.46
CA SER A 28 -0.08 7.39 3.42
C SER A 28 -1.42 7.66 2.72
N ARG A 29 -2.29 6.66 2.54
CA ARG A 29 -3.54 6.78 1.78
C ARG A 29 -4.78 6.85 2.65
N PHE A 30 -4.83 6.06 3.73
CA PHE A 30 -5.99 5.98 4.60
C PHE A 30 -5.90 7.00 5.73
N GLN A 31 -4.72 7.17 6.33
CA GLN A 31 -4.49 8.19 7.36
C GLN A 31 -4.03 9.53 6.80
N GLY A 32 -3.58 9.58 5.54
CA GLY A 32 -3.17 10.82 4.87
C GLY A 32 -1.90 11.45 5.45
N LEU A 33 -1.08 10.68 6.16
CA LEU A 33 0.15 11.19 6.77
C LEU A 33 1.15 11.62 5.71
N LYS A 34 1.89 12.69 6.01
CA LYS A 34 2.98 13.14 5.13
C LYS A 34 4.13 12.13 5.18
N TYR A 35 4.89 12.04 4.08
CA TYR A 35 6.05 11.14 4.03
C TYR A 35 7.11 11.45 5.10
N GLU A 36 7.20 12.70 5.56
CA GLU A 36 8.06 13.12 6.68
C GLU A 36 7.60 12.55 8.03
N GLU A 37 6.29 12.40 8.23
CA GLU A 37 5.74 11.83 9.47
C GLU A 37 5.91 10.31 9.46
N ILE A 38 5.62 9.68 8.32
CA ILE A 38 5.83 8.25 8.11
C ILE A 38 7.30 7.88 8.32
N SER A 39 8.24 8.71 7.83
CA SER A 39 9.67 8.47 8.00
C SER A 39 10.09 8.54 9.46
N LYS A 40 9.52 9.48 10.23
CA LYS A 40 9.76 9.57 11.69
C LYS A 40 9.20 8.36 12.44
N ILE A 41 7.98 7.94 12.11
CA ILE A 41 7.32 6.77 12.72
C ILE A 41 8.13 5.49 12.45
N ASN A 42 8.62 5.33 11.22
CA ASN A 42 9.35 4.14 10.80
C ASN A 42 10.86 4.20 11.11
N GLY A 43 11.37 5.32 11.65
CA GLY A 43 12.82 5.49 11.87
C GLY A 43 13.65 5.44 10.58
N THR A 44 13.09 5.89 9.45
CA THR A 44 13.76 5.88 8.14
C THR A 44 13.85 7.27 7.53
N THR A 45 14.48 7.40 6.35
CA THR A 45 14.51 8.66 5.60
C THR A 45 13.29 8.79 4.69
N VAL A 46 12.89 10.03 4.41
CA VAL A 46 11.79 10.34 3.47
C VAL A 46 12.03 9.70 2.09
N GLY A 47 13.28 9.64 1.64
CA GLY A 47 13.66 8.98 0.38
C GLY A 47 13.32 7.50 0.38
N VAL A 48 13.65 6.80 1.47
CA VAL A 48 13.31 5.37 1.65
C VAL A 48 11.80 5.18 1.68
N VAL A 49 11.07 6.02 2.43
CA VAL A 49 9.59 5.97 2.48
C VAL A 49 8.96 6.14 1.10
N LYS A 50 9.41 7.13 0.32
CA LYS A 50 8.92 7.34 -1.06
C LYS A 50 9.13 6.10 -1.93
N VAL A 51 10.31 5.49 -1.88
CA VAL A 51 10.63 4.28 -2.64
C VAL A 51 9.77 3.10 -2.17
N LYS A 52 9.62 2.89 -0.87
CA LYS A 52 8.81 1.80 -0.32
C LYS A 52 7.32 1.96 -0.68
N ILE A 53 6.76 3.16 -0.56
CA ILE A 53 5.38 3.46 -0.97
C ILE A 53 5.19 3.22 -2.47
N HIS A 54 6.13 3.71 -3.30
CA HIS A 54 6.05 3.49 -4.75
C HIS A 54 6.07 1.99 -5.09
N ARG A 55 6.96 1.22 -4.47
CA ARG A 55 7.01 -0.24 -4.61
C ARG A 55 5.73 -0.91 -4.13
N ALA A 56 5.17 -0.49 -2.99
CA ALA A 56 3.92 -1.02 -2.45
C ALA A 56 2.74 -0.77 -3.42
N ILE A 57 2.64 0.44 -3.99
CA ILE A 57 1.60 0.76 -4.98
C ILE A 57 1.77 -0.09 -6.25
N ASN A 58 3.00 -0.19 -6.76
CA ASN A 58 3.26 -1.01 -7.95
C ASN A 58 2.95 -2.47 -7.70
N LYS A 59 3.31 -3.01 -6.53
CA LYS A 59 2.99 -4.40 -6.18
C LYS A 59 1.49 -4.58 -6.03
N LEU A 60 0.79 -3.69 -5.33
CA LEU A 60 -0.67 -3.73 -5.23
C LEU A 60 -1.33 -3.73 -6.61
N ARG A 61 -0.84 -2.88 -7.53
CA ARG A 61 -1.31 -2.84 -8.91
C ARG A 61 -1.05 -4.19 -9.61
N GLU A 62 0.17 -4.70 -9.53
CA GLU A 62 0.55 -5.99 -10.11
C GLU A 62 -0.38 -7.11 -9.62
N VAL A 63 -0.52 -7.33 -8.31
CA VAL A 63 -1.37 -8.41 -7.79
C VAL A 63 -2.87 -8.19 -8.03
N TYR A 64 -3.32 -6.94 -8.13
CA TYR A 64 -4.71 -6.62 -8.47
C TYR A 64 -5.02 -6.93 -9.95
N PHE A 65 -4.09 -6.62 -10.87
CA PHE A 65 -4.26 -6.86 -12.30
C PHE A 65 -3.80 -8.25 -12.77
N GLU A 66 -2.95 -8.95 -12.00
CA GLU A 66 -2.54 -10.34 -12.27
C GLU A 66 -3.70 -11.33 -12.02
N SER A 67 -4.74 -10.90 -11.31
CA SER A 67 -5.95 -11.70 -11.06
C SER A 67 -7.08 -11.40 -12.07
N VAL A 68 -6.78 -10.70 -13.19
CA VAL A 68 -7.71 -10.35 -14.29
C VAL A 68 -7.42 -11.18 -15.52
#